data_AF-A0A7L4P6H6-F1
#
_entry.id   AF-A0A7L4P6H6-F1
#
_cell.length_a   1.000
_cell.length_b   1.000
_cell.length_c   1.000
_cell.angle_alpha   90.00
_cell.angle_beta   90.00
_cell.angle_gamma   90.00
#
_symmetry.space_group_name_H-M   'P 1'
#
loop_
_entity.id
_entity.type
_entity.pdbx_description
1 polymer ?
#
loop_
_entity_poly.entity_id
_entity_poly.type
_entity_poly.pdbx_seq_one_letter_code
_entity_poly.pdbx_strand_id
1 'polypeptide(L)' 'MEEDMTYEMRIPAGITERMMVEVITKFNLELKNTDYGPVLYGKKEDLENAQDHIVKALNERLKELEKR' A
#
# COMPACT_ATOMS: atom_id res chain seq x y z
N MET A 1 -3.55 -15.56 -24.08
CA MET A 1 -3.26 -14.15 -23.81
C MET A 1 -3.23 -14.05 -22.30
N GLU A 2 -2.06 -13.84 -21.69
CA GLU A 2 -2.01 -13.45 -20.28
C GLU A 2 -2.71 -12.09 -20.22
N GLU A 3 -3.99 -12.09 -19.84
CA GLU A 3 -4.59 -10.88 -19.29
C GLU A 3 -3.64 -10.44 -18.17
N ASP A 4 -3.15 -9.19 -18.21
CA ASP A 4 -2.33 -8.60 -17.14
C ASP A 4 -3.06 -8.84 -15.81
N MET A 5 -2.70 -9.92 -15.10
CA MET A 5 -3.44 -10.33 -13.91
C MET A 5 -3.22 -9.27 -12.84
N THR A 6 -4.28 -8.58 -12.53
CA THR A 6 -4.35 -7.60 -11.46
C THR A 6 -4.80 -8.29 -10.18
N TYR A 7 -4.22 -7.88 -9.06
CA TYR A 7 -4.51 -8.41 -7.75
C TYR A 7 -5.01 -7.30 -6.83
N GLU A 8 -5.65 -7.70 -5.73
CA GLU A 8 -6.11 -6.78 -4.68
C GLU A 8 -5.28 -6.99 -3.41
N MET A 9 -4.85 -5.88 -2.79
CA MET A 9 -4.18 -5.87 -1.50
C MET A 9 -4.97 -5.03 -0.50
N ARG A 10 -5.24 -5.64 0.67
CA ARG A 10 -5.83 -4.91 1.80
C ARG A 10 -4.85 -3.91 2.35
N ILE A 11 -5.40 -2.76 2.71
CA ILE A 11 -4.66 -1.62 3.20
C ILE A 11 -4.32 -1.81 4.69
N PRO A 12 -3.03 -1.83 5.10
CA PRO A 12 -2.65 -2.01 6.49
C PRO A 12 -3.12 -0.85 7.37
N ALA A 13 -3.47 -1.14 8.63
CA ALA A 13 -3.80 -0.11 9.61
C ALA A 13 -2.60 0.80 9.92
N GLY A 14 -2.87 2.06 10.32
CA GLY A 14 -1.85 3.01 10.76
C GLY A 14 -1.15 3.80 9.65
N ILE A 15 -1.42 3.49 8.39
CA ILE A 15 -0.99 4.35 7.28
C ILE A 15 -1.79 5.65 7.24
N THR A 16 -1.15 6.72 6.78
CA THR A 16 -1.80 8.03 6.60
C THR A 16 -2.23 8.22 5.15
N GLU A 17 -3.13 9.17 4.90
CA GLU A 17 -3.53 9.57 3.55
C GLU A 17 -2.32 9.96 2.69
N ARG A 18 -1.36 10.69 3.26
CA ARG A 18 -0.12 11.07 2.57
C ARG A 18 0.69 9.85 2.13
N MET A 19 0.84 8.85 3.00
CA MET A 19 1.54 7.59 2.64
C MET A 19 0.79 6.85 1.54
N MET A 20 -0.55 6.87 1.57
CA MET A 20 -1.37 6.23 0.54
C MET A 20 -1.19 6.87 -0.82
N VAL A 21 -1.25 8.21 -0.91
CA VAL A 21 -1.02 8.95 -2.16
C VAL A 21 0.37 8.66 -2.73
N GLU A 22 1.40 8.61 -1.86
CA GLU A 22 2.76 8.27 -2.26
C GLU A 22 2.84 6.87 -2.86
N VAL A 23 2.27 5.86 -2.19
CA VAL A 23 2.28 4.46 -2.63
C VAL A 23 1.55 4.29 -3.97
N ILE A 24 0.34 4.87 -4.10
CA ILE A 24 -0.46 4.85 -5.32
C ILE A 24 0.34 5.42 -6.50
N THR A 25 0.95 6.59 -6.31
CA THR A 25 1.69 7.30 -7.36
C THR A 25 2.99 6.57 -7.70
N LYS A 26 3.72 6.08 -6.69
CA LYS A 26 5.05 5.49 -6.85
C LYS A 26 5.01 4.12 -7.53
N PHE A 27 3.98 3.33 -7.26
CA PHE A 27 3.86 1.96 -7.74
C PHE A 27 2.73 1.79 -8.78
N ASN A 28 2.19 2.90 -9.30
CA ASN A 28 1.12 2.88 -10.32
C ASN A 28 -0.06 1.97 -9.91
N LEU A 29 -0.51 2.13 -8.67
CA LEU A 29 -1.62 1.36 -8.11
C LEU A 29 -2.91 2.18 -8.18
N GLU A 30 -4.05 1.50 -8.16
CA GLU A 30 -5.36 2.11 -8.04
C GLU A 30 -5.96 1.87 -6.66
N LEU A 31 -6.81 2.80 -6.20
CA LEU A 31 -7.59 2.64 -4.98
C LEU A 31 -9.02 2.25 -5.35
N LYS A 32 -9.47 1.08 -4.89
CA LYS A 32 -10.82 0.58 -5.13
C LYS A 32 -11.59 0.49 -3.81
N ASN A 33 -12.78 1.08 -3.78
CA ASN A 33 -13.67 0.96 -2.63
C ASN A 33 -14.44 -0.37 -2.72
N THR A 34 -14.41 -1.16 -1.66
CA THR A 34 -15.18 -2.39 -1.51
C THR A 34 -16.11 -2.29 -0.30
N ASP A 35 -17.06 -3.21 -0.16
CA ASP A 35 -17.95 -3.27 1.01
C ASP A 35 -17.21 -3.47 2.34
N TYR A 36 -15.98 -3.98 2.28
CA TYR A 36 -15.11 -4.22 3.44
C TYR A 36 -14.04 -3.12 3.62
N GLY A 37 -14.18 -2.02 2.88
CA GLY A 37 -13.25 -0.90 2.88
C GLY A 37 -12.37 -0.83 1.62
N PRO A 38 -11.48 0.17 1.56
CA PRO A 38 -10.63 0.39 0.40
C PRO A 38 -9.52 -0.67 0.28
N VAL A 39 -9.20 -1.04 -0.96
CA VAL A 39 -8.09 -1.92 -1.32
C VAL A 39 -7.21 -1.25 -2.38
N LEU A 40 -5.92 -1.62 -2.39
CA LEU A 40 -5.02 -1.30 -3.48
C LEU A 40 -5.15 -2.35 -4.58
N TYR A 41 -5.13 -1.92 -5.83
CA TYR A 41 -5.33 -2.77 -6.99
C TYR A 41 -4.24 -2.50 -8.03
N GLY A 42 -3.66 -3.55 -8.61
CA GLY A 42 -2.58 -3.42 -9.59
C GLY A 42 -1.86 -4.73 -9.87
N LYS A 43 -0.68 -4.65 -10.50
CA LYS A 43 0.16 -5.83 -10.77
C LYS A 43 0.72 -6.40 -9.47
N LYS A 44 0.96 -7.72 -9.44
CA LYS A 44 1.49 -8.41 -8.26
C LYS A 44 2.78 -7.78 -7.75
N GLU A 45 3.75 -7.56 -8.65
CA GLU A 45 5.05 -6.98 -8.29
C GLU A 45 4.92 -5.57 -7.70
N ASP A 46 4.02 -4.75 -8.24
CA ASP A 46 3.77 -3.39 -7.74
C ASP A 46 3.14 -3.40 -6.34
N LEU A 47 2.24 -4.37 -6.07
CA LEU A 47 1.62 -4.55 -4.77
C LEU A 47 2.62 -5.07 -3.72
N GLU A 48 3.51 -5.99 -4.09
CA GLU A 48 4.60 -6.47 -3.22
C GLU A 48 5.57 -5.32 -2.88
N ASN A 49 5.97 -4.53 -3.87
CA ASN A 49 6.82 -3.35 -3.65
C ASN A 49 6.13 -2.30 -2.76
N ALA A 50 4.82 -2.09 -2.95
CA ALA A 50 4.02 -1.21 -2.11
C ALA A 50 3.93 -1.71 -0.67
N GLN A 51 3.74 -3.01 -0.46
CA GLN A 51 3.71 -3.63 0.87
C GLN A 51 5.02 -3.37 1.62
N ASP A 52 6.16 -3.66 0.98
CA ASP A 52 7.49 -3.46 1.58
C ASP A 52 7.72 -1.99 1.96
N HIS A 53 7.34 -1.07 1.07
CA HIS A 53 7.46 0.37 1.33
C HIS A 53 6.59 0.82 2.50
N ILE A 54 5.34 0.35 2.58
CA ILE A 54 4.43 0.65 3.69
C ILE A 54 4.99 0.14 5.02
N VAL A 55 5.41 -1.13 5.06
CA VAL A 55 5.95 -1.77 6.27
C VAL A 55 7.19 -1.02 6.76
N LYS A 56 8.10 -0.66 5.85
CA LYS A 56 9.28 0.12 6.20
C LYS A 56 8.92 1.48 6.80
N ALA A 57 8.04 2.24 6.15
CA ALA A 57 7.62 3.56 6.62
C ALA A 57 6.91 3.51 7.98
N LEU A 58 6.08 2.49 8.21
CA LEU A 58 5.44 2.28 9.52
C LEU A 58 6.46 1.98 10.61
N ASN A 59 7.42 1.08 10.34
CA ASN A 59 8.47 0.74 11.29
C ASN A 59 9.40 1.94 11.62
N GLU A 60 9.71 2.78 10.63
CA GLU A 60 10.48 4.01 10.85
C GLU A 60 9.73 4.96 11.79
N ARG A 61 8.42 5.14 11.59
CA ARG A 61 7.57 5.95 12.48
C ARG A 61 7.50 5.39 13.91
N LEU A 62 7.38 4.07 14.06
CA LEU A 62 7.38 3.44 15.39
C LEU A 62 8.70 3.70 16.12
N LYS A 63 9.85 3.55 15.45
CA LYS A 63 11.17 3.83 16.02
C LYS A 63 11.36 5.30 16.43
N GLU A 64 10.75 6.24 15.72
CA GLU A 64 10.77 7.66 16.12
C GLU A 64 9.99 7.90 17.41
N LEU A 65 8.91 7.15 17.63
CA LEU A 65 8.10 7.25 18.85
C LEU A 65 8.77 6.57 20.05
N GLU A 66 9.51 5.47 19.84
CA GLU A 66 10.27 4.78 20.89
C GLU A 66 11.45 5.61 21.45
N LYS A 67 11.92 6.62 20.70
CA LYS A 67 13.00 7.52 21.12
C LYS A 67 12.53 8.70 21.98
N ARG A 68 11.24 8.77 22.29
CA ARG A 68 10.64 9.75 23.20
C ARG A 68 10.50 9.16 24.60
#